data_AF-A0A3Q2DU53-F1
#
_entry.id   AF-A0A3Q2DU53-F1
#
_cell.length_a   1.000
_cell.length_b   1.000
_cell.length_c   1.000
_cell.angle_alpha   90.00
_cell.angle_beta   90.00
_cell.angle_gamma   90.00
#
_symmetry.space_group_name_H-M   'P 1'
#
loop_
_entity.id
_entity.type
_entity.pdbx_description
1 polymer ?
#
loop_
_entity_poly.entity_id
_entity_poly.type
_entity_poly.pdbx_seq_one_letter_code
_entity_poly.pdbx_strand_id
1 'polypeptide(L)'
;MPSSQARSRARDRNNVLNRPEFMSLNQPSHREGSRDSTDGSQAADGGPKEGSRWPEQDCMQLNPTFRGIAINSLLAIDISLSKRLGMCVGSHGPGAPLRSMVTLLALTGHALPWIFGTLICLWRSNTLAGQEVLVNLLLALILDLMTVAGMQKLIKRRGPWDFPPGFLDYIAMDMYSFPAAHASRAVMVSKFLLNHLVLAVPLRILLYLWAFLVGVSRVLLGKHHISDVGCGFALGFLHFSLVESVWLDSATCQTLLSIGTLW
;
A
#
# COMPACT_ATOMS: atom_id res chain seq x y z
N MET A 1 -57.12 -1.70 8.46
CA MET A 1 -55.93 -1.32 7.66
C MET A 1 -55.28 -0.09 8.29
N PRO A 2 -53.98 -0.11 8.56
CA PRO A 2 -53.19 1.12 8.61
C PRO A 2 -51.89 1.03 7.78
N SER A 3 -51.58 2.08 7.02
CA SER A 3 -50.38 2.15 6.17
C SER A 3 -49.79 3.56 6.16
N SER A 4 -48.76 3.81 6.99
CA SER A 4 -48.00 5.09 6.96
C SER A 4 -46.69 5.08 7.78
N GLN A 5 -45.80 4.08 7.62
CA GLN A 5 -44.50 4.06 8.31
C GLN A 5 -43.26 3.82 7.42
N ALA A 6 -43.42 3.83 6.10
CA ALA A 6 -42.34 3.51 5.15
C ALA A 6 -41.50 4.72 4.67
N ARG A 7 -41.98 5.96 4.83
CA ARG A 7 -41.36 7.14 4.18
C ARG A 7 -40.28 7.88 4.98
N SER A 8 -40.16 7.67 6.30
CA SER A 8 -39.13 8.34 7.11
C SER A 8 -37.76 7.64 7.07
N ARG A 9 -37.71 6.31 7.07
CA ARG A 9 -36.47 5.51 7.15
C ARG A 9 -35.53 5.61 5.93
N ALA A 10 -35.98 6.20 4.82
CA ALA A 10 -35.16 6.30 3.61
C ALA A 10 -34.16 7.47 3.63
N ARG A 11 -34.33 8.48 4.49
CA ARG A 11 -33.55 9.73 4.42
C ARG A 11 -32.25 9.71 5.23
N ASP A 12 -32.17 8.92 6.31
CA ASP A 12 -30.97 8.84 7.15
C ASP A 12 -29.80 8.03 6.55
N ARG A 13 -30.07 7.16 5.56
CA ARG A 13 -29.05 6.24 5.01
C ARG A 13 -27.93 6.92 4.20
N ASN A 14 -28.02 8.22 3.95
CA ASN A 14 -27.03 9.00 3.19
C ASN A 14 -26.18 9.95 4.05
N ASN A 15 -26.33 9.97 5.38
CA ASN A 15 -25.47 10.81 6.22
C ASN A 15 -24.13 10.11 6.52
N VAL A 16 -23.17 10.29 5.60
CA VAL A 16 -21.83 9.65 5.63
C VAL A 16 -21.06 9.93 6.93
N LEU A 17 -21.34 11.06 7.60
CA LEU A 17 -20.70 11.49 8.84
C LEU A 17 -21.04 10.62 10.07
N ASN A 18 -22.17 9.90 10.06
CA ASN A 18 -22.61 9.08 11.20
C ASN A 18 -22.21 7.58 11.09
N ARG A 19 -21.26 7.24 10.21
CA ARG A 19 -20.76 5.85 10.11
C ARG A 19 -19.78 5.57 11.25
N PRO A 20 -19.93 4.50 12.06
CA PRO A 20 -19.06 4.22 13.21
C PRO A 20 -17.57 4.07 12.83
N GLU A 21 -17.28 3.69 11.58
CA GLU A 21 -15.94 3.61 11.01
C GLU A 21 -15.18 4.96 10.98
N PHE A 22 -15.87 6.10 10.97
CA PHE A 22 -15.23 7.44 11.04
C PHE A 22 -15.03 7.95 12.48
N MET A 23 -15.78 7.44 13.45
CA MET A 23 -15.61 7.81 14.87
C MET A 23 -14.31 7.24 15.47
N SER A 24 -13.88 6.06 15.04
CA SER A 24 -12.67 5.38 15.56
C SER A 24 -11.34 6.10 15.25
N LEU A 25 -11.34 7.13 14.41
CA LEU A 25 -10.14 7.91 14.07
C LEU A 25 -9.87 9.07 15.05
N ASN A 26 -10.81 9.39 15.94
CA ASN A 26 -10.74 10.56 16.83
C ASN A 26 -10.68 10.22 18.33
N GLN A 27 -10.56 8.94 18.70
CA GLN A 27 -10.53 8.53 20.10
C GLN A 27 -9.08 8.38 20.61
N PRO A 28 -8.62 9.22 21.57
CA PRO A 28 -7.32 8.99 22.20
C PRO A 28 -7.36 7.70 23.05
N SER A 29 -6.24 6.99 23.07
CA SER A 29 -6.10 5.68 23.71
C SER A 29 -6.12 5.79 25.24
N HIS A 30 -7.31 5.69 25.84
CA HIS A 30 -7.41 5.40 27.27
C HIS A 30 -6.86 4.00 27.57
N ARG A 31 -5.70 3.97 28.23
CA ARG A 31 -5.20 2.79 28.93
C ARG A 31 -6.13 2.46 30.08
N GLU A 32 -6.88 1.37 29.99
CA GLU A 32 -7.49 0.77 31.18
C GLU A 32 -6.39 0.14 32.04
N GLY A 33 -6.10 0.78 33.16
CA GLY A 33 -5.31 0.20 34.24
C GLY A 33 -6.23 -0.47 35.26
N SER A 34 -6.04 -1.76 35.49
CA SER A 34 -6.67 -2.51 36.57
C SER A 34 -6.44 -1.86 37.94
N ARG A 35 -7.49 -1.84 38.78
CA ARG A 35 -7.43 -1.92 40.25
C ARG A 35 -8.80 -2.24 40.86
N ASP A 36 -8.85 -3.28 41.68
CA ASP A 36 -9.99 -3.62 42.54
C ASP A 36 -10.19 -2.58 43.67
N SER A 37 -11.43 -2.47 44.19
CA SER A 37 -11.75 -2.56 45.64
C SER A 37 -13.19 -2.12 45.99
N THR A 38 -14.01 -3.09 46.45
CA THR A 38 -15.03 -3.05 47.53
C THR A 38 -15.97 -1.85 47.81
N ASP A 39 -17.26 -2.20 47.93
CA ASP A 39 -18.30 -1.80 48.92
C ASP A 39 -18.71 -0.33 49.16
N GLY A 40 -20.01 -0.15 49.40
CA GLY A 40 -20.60 1.04 50.03
C GLY A 40 -22.01 1.37 49.55
N SER A 41 -23.03 1.29 50.43
CA SER A 41 -24.44 1.49 50.08
C SER A 41 -25.09 2.71 50.76
N GLN A 42 -26.13 3.24 50.09
CA GLN A 42 -27.25 4.08 50.60
C GLN A 42 -27.15 5.61 50.79
N ALA A 43 -28.30 6.22 50.44
CA ALA A 43 -29.00 7.36 51.06
C ALA A 43 -28.72 8.81 50.59
N ALA A 44 -29.84 9.54 50.50
CA ALA A 44 -30.09 10.77 49.75
C ALA A 44 -29.94 12.10 50.53
N ASP A 45 -29.57 13.16 49.79
CA ASP A 45 -30.14 14.52 49.75
C ASP A 45 -29.67 15.18 48.41
N GLY A 46 -30.12 16.31 47.85
CA GLY A 46 -31.14 17.29 48.25
C GLY A 46 -31.41 18.30 47.11
N GLY A 47 -30.66 19.41 47.09
CA GLY A 47 -30.69 20.48 46.06
C GLY A 47 -29.77 21.67 46.42
N PRO A 48 -29.76 22.80 45.68
CA PRO A 48 -30.40 23.08 44.39
C PRO A 48 -29.45 23.66 43.29
N LYS A 49 -29.80 23.44 42.01
CA LYS A 49 -29.41 24.21 40.80
C LYS A 49 -28.11 25.04 40.82
N GLU A 50 -27.00 24.43 40.43
CA GLU A 50 -25.91 25.18 39.78
C GLU A 50 -26.18 25.31 38.27
N GLY A 51 -25.82 26.48 37.70
CA GLY A 51 -26.01 26.74 36.28
C GLY A 51 -25.09 25.87 35.42
N SER A 52 -25.58 25.44 34.25
CA SER A 52 -24.80 24.68 33.27
C SER A 52 -23.65 25.52 32.70
N ARG A 53 -22.52 25.52 33.41
CA ARG A 53 -21.25 26.04 32.93
C ARG A 53 -20.71 25.06 31.88
N TRP A 54 -21.19 25.23 30.65
CA TRP A 54 -20.64 24.55 29.48
C TRP A 54 -19.10 24.70 29.48
N PRO A 55 -18.32 23.62 29.33
CA PRO A 55 -16.89 23.76 29.13
C PRO A 55 -16.67 24.47 27.79
N GLU A 56 -16.03 25.63 27.82
CA GLU A 56 -15.68 26.47 26.65
C GLU A 56 -14.52 25.84 25.85
N GLN A 57 -14.65 24.55 25.50
CA GLN A 57 -13.59 23.71 24.93
C GLN A 57 -13.94 23.10 23.57
N ASP A 58 -15.19 23.27 23.09
CA ASP A 58 -15.62 22.87 21.74
C ASP A 58 -15.70 24.04 20.73
N CYS A 59 -15.08 25.19 21.04
CA CYS A 59 -14.58 26.10 20.00
C CYS A 59 -13.32 25.51 19.35
N MET A 60 -13.47 24.31 18.77
CA MET A 60 -12.51 23.65 17.90
C MET A 60 -12.05 24.69 16.88
N GLN A 61 -10.76 25.02 16.90
CA GLN A 61 -10.23 26.18 16.18
C GLN A 61 -10.15 25.88 14.68
N LEU A 62 -11.31 25.90 14.03
CA LEU A 62 -11.52 25.65 12.61
C LEU A 62 -11.01 26.84 11.77
N ASN A 63 -9.69 27.04 11.79
CA ASN A 63 -8.97 27.61 10.66
C ASN A 63 -8.18 26.49 9.95
N PRO A 64 -8.86 25.49 9.33
CA PRO A 64 -8.18 24.60 8.42
C PRO A 64 -7.71 25.45 7.24
N THR A 65 -6.40 25.67 7.16
CA THR A 65 -5.79 26.35 6.02
C THR A 65 -6.35 25.77 4.72
N PHE A 66 -6.50 26.59 3.67
CA PHE A 66 -6.97 26.12 2.36
C PHE A 66 -6.22 24.86 1.88
N ARG A 67 -4.92 24.78 2.20
CA ARG A 67 -4.07 23.59 2.00
C ARG A 67 -4.59 22.34 2.73
N GLY A 68 -4.96 22.44 4.01
CA GLY A 68 -5.53 21.32 4.77
C GLY A 68 -6.88 20.83 4.21
N ILE A 69 -7.76 21.76 3.82
CA ILE A 69 -9.04 21.42 3.15
C ILE A 69 -8.77 20.69 1.82
N ALA A 70 -7.84 21.20 1.01
CA ALA A 70 -7.47 20.61 -0.27
C ALA A 70 -6.86 19.20 -0.11
N ILE A 71 -5.95 19.00 0.85
CA ILE A 71 -5.35 17.69 1.15
C ILE A 71 -6.43 16.69 1.57
N ASN A 72 -7.31 17.06 2.51
CA ASN A 72 -8.37 16.17 2.99
C ASN A 72 -9.37 15.81 1.87
N SER A 73 -9.68 16.79 1.01
CA SER A 73 -10.54 16.57 -0.17
C SER A 73 -9.88 15.61 -1.17
N LEU A 74 -8.59 15.78 -1.45
CA LEU A 74 -7.84 14.92 -2.37
C LEU A 74 -7.69 13.49 -1.83
N LEU A 75 -7.48 13.33 -0.52
CA LEU A 75 -7.49 12.01 0.15
C LEU A 75 -8.89 11.35 0.08
N ALA A 76 -9.96 12.11 0.30
CA ALA A 76 -11.33 11.59 0.16
C ALA A 76 -11.64 11.15 -1.28
N ILE A 77 -11.16 11.89 -2.29
CA ILE A 77 -11.26 11.53 -3.71
C ILE A 77 -10.46 10.25 -4.00
N ASP A 78 -9.21 10.15 -3.55
CA ASP A 78 -8.36 8.95 -3.69
C ASP A 78 -9.03 7.71 -3.10
N ILE A 79 -9.57 7.81 -1.88
CA ILE A 79 -10.30 6.71 -1.21
C ILE A 79 -11.57 6.35 -1.99
N SER A 80 -12.37 7.34 -2.41
CA SER A 80 -13.61 7.13 -3.16
C SER A 80 -13.36 6.46 -4.51
N LEU A 81 -12.35 6.94 -5.26
CA LEU A 81 -11.98 6.41 -6.57
C LEU A 81 -11.37 5.00 -6.44
N SER A 82 -10.48 4.78 -5.46
CA SER A 82 -9.91 3.45 -5.19
C SER A 82 -10.99 2.42 -4.85
N LYS A 83 -11.99 2.78 -4.03
CA LYS A 83 -13.12 1.89 -3.70
C LYS A 83 -14.04 1.63 -4.91
N ARG A 84 -14.22 2.60 -5.80
CA ARG A 84 -14.98 2.43 -7.06
C ARG A 84 -14.25 1.54 -8.08
N LEU A 85 -12.92 1.63 -8.15
CA LEU A 85 -12.10 0.83 -9.07
C LEU A 85 -11.85 -0.61 -8.57
N GLY A 86 -12.09 -0.91 -7.28
CA GLY A 86 -11.96 -2.24 -6.67
C GLY A 86 -12.99 -3.28 -7.16
N MET A 87 -13.18 -3.44 -8.47
CA MET A 87 -14.19 -4.31 -9.06
C MET A 87 -13.87 -5.81 -8.89
N CYS A 88 -12.61 -6.17 -8.68
CA CYS A 88 -12.16 -7.57 -8.53
C CYS A 88 -12.10 -8.04 -7.07
N VAL A 89 -12.64 -7.26 -6.13
CA VAL A 89 -12.58 -7.46 -4.67
C VAL A 89 -13.37 -8.69 -4.19
N GLY A 90 -14.57 -8.93 -4.75
CA GLY A 90 -15.47 -10.01 -4.31
C GLY A 90 -15.47 -11.26 -5.20
N SER A 91 -15.66 -12.44 -4.61
CA SER A 91 -15.61 -13.74 -5.31
C SER A 91 -16.85 -14.05 -6.18
N HIS A 92 -17.95 -13.31 -5.99
CA HIS A 92 -19.23 -13.49 -6.72
C HIS A 92 -19.74 -12.19 -7.36
N GLY A 93 -18.86 -11.20 -7.55
CA GLY A 93 -19.21 -9.93 -8.23
C GLY A 93 -18.99 -9.98 -9.75
N PRO A 94 -19.41 -8.92 -10.49
CA PRO A 94 -19.18 -8.83 -11.94
C PRO A 94 -17.70 -8.93 -12.35
N GLY A 95 -16.77 -8.56 -11.46
CA GLY A 95 -15.33 -8.69 -11.67
C GLY A 95 -14.72 -10.06 -11.31
N ALA A 96 -15.52 -11.04 -10.86
CA ALA A 96 -15.04 -12.38 -10.50
C ALA A 96 -14.23 -13.10 -11.60
N PRO A 97 -14.64 -13.14 -12.89
CA PRO A 97 -13.81 -13.76 -13.94
C PRO A 97 -12.50 -13.00 -14.17
N LEU A 98 -12.55 -11.67 -14.11
CA LEU A 98 -11.38 -10.80 -14.29
C LEU A 98 -10.39 -10.92 -13.13
N ARG A 99 -10.86 -11.20 -11.90
CA ARG A 99 -10.03 -11.36 -10.70
C ARG A 99 -8.88 -12.37 -10.89
N SER A 100 -9.13 -13.49 -11.57
CA SER A 100 -8.08 -14.50 -11.81
C SER A 100 -6.95 -13.93 -12.68
N MET A 101 -7.31 -13.31 -13.82
CA MET A 101 -6.34 -12.69 -14.74
C MET A 101 -5.57 -11.54 -14.07
N VAL A 102 -6.26 -10.69 -13.29
CA VAL A 102 -5.65 -9.59 -12.53
C VAL A 102 -4.74 -10.11 -11.41
N THR A 103 -5.07 -11.25 -10.79
CA THR A 103 -4.22 -11.89 -9.77
C THR A 103 -2.96 -12.51 -10.39
N LEU A 104 -3.07 -13.15 -11.55
CA LEU A 104 -1.92 -13.64 -12.31
C LEU A 104 -1.01 -12.49 -12.77
N LEU A 105 -1.58 -11.39 -13.25
CA LEU A 105 -0.84 -10.16 -13.56
C LEU A 105 -0.14 -9.61 -12.31
N ALA A 106 -0.83 -9.51 -11.17
CA ALA A 106 -0.23 -9.07 -9.91
C ALA A 106 0.93 -9.99 -9.48
N LEU A 107 0.82 -11.31 -9.67
CA LEU A 107 1.89 -12.27 -9.37
C LEU A 107 3.18 -11.99 -10.17
N THR A 108 3.09 -11.45 -11.39
CA THR A 108 4.30 -11.06 -12.16
C THR A 108 5.07 -9.88 -11.54
N GLY A 109 4.42 -9.04 -10.72
CA GLY A 109 5.07 -7.94 -9.97
C GLY A 109 5.68 -8.36 -8.62
N HIS A 110 5.56 -9.65 -8.26
CA HIS A 110 5.97 -10.16 -6.96
C HIS A 110 7.51 -10.23 -6.83
N ALA A 111 8.07 -10.14 -5.61
CA ALA A 111 9.53 -10.14 -5.43
C ALA A 111 10.17 -11.48 -5.81
N LEU A 112 9.54 -12.58 -5.38
CA LEU A 112 10.11 -13.93 -5.45
C LEU A 112 10.49 -14.39 -6.87
N PRO A 113 9.62 -14.27 -7.91
CA PRO A 113 10.00 -14.68 -9.27
C PRO A 113 11.20 -13.92 -9.83
N TRP A 114 11.31 -12.61 -9.54
CA TRP A 114 12.41 -11.78 -10.02
C TRP A 114 13.73 -12.07 -9.31
N ILE A 115 13.73 -12.21 -7.99
CA ILE A 115 14.93 -12.56 -7.22
C ILE A 115 15.43 -13.96 -7.60
N PHE A 116 14.53 -14.95 -7.63
CA PHE A 116 14.86 -16.34 -7.98
C PHE A 116 15.31 -16.48 -9.43
N GLY A 117 14.62 -15.81 -10.37
CA GLY A 117 15.01 -15.77 -11.78
C GLY A 117 16.38 -15.14 -11.99
N THR A 118 16.66 -14.00 -11.33
CA THR A 118 17.97 -13.33 -11.39
C THR A 118 19.07 -14.24 -10.85
N LEU A 119 18.84 -14.93 -9.73
CA LEU A 119 19.81 -15.86 -9.14
C LEU A 119 20.09 -17.08 -10.05
N ILE A 120 19.07 -17.65 -10.69
CA ILE A 120 19.24 -18.73 -11.68
C ILE A 120 20.03 -18.24 -12.89
N CYS A 121 19.69 -17.07 -13.43
CA CYS A 121 20.42 -16.47 -14.53
C CYS A 121 21.88 -16.19 -14.17
N LEU A 122 22.15 -15.74 -12.93
CA LEU A 122 23.49 -15.46 -12.43
C LEU A 122 24.32 -16.74 -12.31
N TRP A 123 23.74 -17.82 -11.76
CA TRP A 123 24.35 -19.15 -11.68
C TRP A 123 24.62 -19.78 -13.05
N ARG A 124 23.81 -19.46 -14.07
CA ARG A 124 24.00 -19.92 -15.47
C ARG A 124 24.91 -19.02 -16.30
N SER A 125 25.17 -17.79 -15.88
CA SER A 125 25.95 -16.82 -16.65
C SER A 125 27.45 -17.02 -16.45
N ASN A 126 28.17 -17.26 -17.53
CA ASN A 126 29.64 -17.31 -17.56
C ASN A 126 30.27 -16.06 -18.20
N THR A 127 29.47 -15.06 -18.58
CA THR A 127 29.97 -13.83 -19.22
C THR A 127 30.05 -12.70 -18.20
N LEU A 128 31.18 -11.97 -18.18
CA LEU A 128 31.41 -10.86 -17.26
C LEU A 128 30.30 -9.79 -17.36
N ALA A 129 29.97 -9.35 -18.58
CA ALA A 129 28.90 -8.39 -18.82
C ALA A 129 27.51 -8.90 -18.39
N GLY A 130 27.22 -10.19 -18.59
CA GLY A 130 25.97 -10.79 -18.13
C GLY A 130 25.88 -10.83 -16.60
N GLN A 131 26.98 -11.22 -15.94
CA GLN A 131 27.08 -11.23 -14.48
C GLN A 131 26.99 -9.81 -13.90
N GLU A 132 27.64 -8.81 -14.49
CA GLU A 132 27.56 -7.40 -14.07
C GLU A 132 26.12 -6.88 -14.08
N VAL A 133 25.39 -7.07 -15.19
CA VAL A 133 23.99 -6.66 -15.31
C VAL A 133 23.09 -7.43 -14.33
N LEU A 134 23.34 -8.71 -14.10
CA LEU A 134 22.54 -9.54 -13.17
C LEU A 134 22.81 -9.22 -11.70
N VAL A 135 24.05 -8.90 -11.32
CA VAL A 135 24.41 -8.45 -9.95
C VAL A 135 23.79 -7.09 -9.66
N ASN A 136 23.86 -6.13 -10.59
CA ASN A 136 23.21 -4.82 -10.44
C ASN A 136 21.66 -4.94 -10.42
N LEU A 137 21.07 -5.87 -11.17
CA LEU A 137 19.62 -6.17 -11.08
C LEU A 137 19.25 -6.77 -9.72
N LEU A 138 20.07 -7.68 -9.18
CA LEU A 138 19.86 -8.26 -7.86
C LEU A 138 19.98 -7.21 -6.76
N LEU A 139 20.98 -6.32 -6.85
CA LEU A 139 21.13 -5.15 -5.97
C LEU A 139 19.87 -4.26 -6.01
N ALA A 140 19.35 -3.97 -7.21
CA ALA A 140 18.14 -3.18 -7.39
C ALA A 140 16.90 -3.83 -6.76
N LEU A 141 16.74 -5.15 -6.92
CA LEU A 141 15.65 -5.92 -6.31
C LEU A 141 15.73 -5.97 -4.78
N ILE A 142 16.93 -6.13 -4.22
CA ILE A 142 17.17 -6.10 -2.76
C ILE A 142 16.89 -4.70 -2.20
N LEU A 143 17.41 -3.66 -2.87
CA LEU A 143 17.16 -2.26 -2.52
C LEU A 143 15.65 -1.97 -2.48
N ASP A 144 14.92 -2.30 -3.55
CA ASP A 144 13.47 -2.12 -3.64
C ASP A 144 12.70 -2.86 -2.54
N LEU A 145 13.09 -4.10 -2.24
CA LEU A 145 12.47 -4.88 -1.17
C LEU A 145 12.73 -4.26 0.21
N MET A 146 13.95 -3.81 0.49
CA MET A 146 14.33 -3.22 1.78
C MET A 146 13.68 -1.85 2.00
N THR A 147 13.71 -0.95 1.01
CA THR A 147 13.14 0.39 1.13
C THR A 147 11.62 0.36 1.23
N VAL A 148 10.95 -0.46 0.42
CA VAL A 148 9.49 -0.58 0.48
C VAL A 148 9.05 -1.23 1.79
N ALA A 149 9.67 -2.33 2.21
CA ALA A 149 9.35 -2.96 3.50
C ALA A 149 9.62 -2.02 4.69
N GLY A 150 10.68 -1.20 4.60
CA GLY A 150 10.97 -0.13 5.56
C GLY A 150 9.87 0.92 5.60
N MET A 151 9.54 1.55 4.47
CA MET A 151 8.49 2.55 4.35
C MET A 151 7.12 2.02 4.82
N GLN A 152 6.77 0.79 4.45
CA GLN A 152 5.55 0.12 4.88
C GLN A 152 5.52 -0.05 6.42
N LYS A 153 6.61 -0.50 7.04
CA LYS A 153 6.73 -0.64 8.50
C LYS A 153 6.74 0.70 9.24
N LEU A 154 7.18 1.79 8.62
CA LEU A 154 7.15 3.14 9.18
C LEU A 154 5.75 3.76 9.12
N ILE A 155 5.11 3.72 7.96
CA ILE A 155 3.87 4.46 7.67
C ILE A 155 2.62 3.65 8.07
N LYS A 156 2.68 2.31 7.97
CA LYS A 156 1.62 1.38 8.39
C LYS A 156 0.23 1.68 7.81
N ARG A 157 0.16 2.33 6.65
CA ARG A 157 -1.12 2.66 5.97
C ARG A 157 -1.88 1.37 5.67
N ARG A 158 -3.16 1.34 6.03
CA ARG A 158 -4.07 0.24 5.72
C ARG A 158 -4.64 0.35 4.30
N GLY A 159 -4.94 -0.80 3.70
CA GLY A 159 -5.48 -0.87 2.35
C GLY A 159 -6.98 -0.51 2.28
N PRO A 160 -7.53 -0.22 1.08
CA PRO A 160 -8.92 0.24 0.93
C PRO A 160 -10.00 -0.71 1.47
N TRP A 161 -9.71 -2.02 1.60
CA TRP A 161 -10.64 -3.08 1.98
C TRP A 161 -10.15 -4.00 3.12
N ASP A 162 -9.08 -3.64 3.84
CA ASP A 162 -8.57 -4.35 5.04
C ASP A 162 -8.49 -5.90 4.91
N PHE A 163 -8.08 -6.40 3.74
CA PHE A 163 -7.84 -7.83 3.56
C PHE A 163 -6.61 -8.31 4.34
N PRO A 164 -6.65 -9.51 4.96
CA PRO A 164 -5.45 -10.14 5.48
C PRO A 164 -4.45 -10.39 4.34
N PRO A 165 -3.13 -10.19 4.56
CA PRO A 165 -2.13 -10.44 3.53
C PRO A 165 -2.09 -11.92 3.17
N GLY A 166 -1.84 -12.22 1.89
CA GLY A 166 -1.64 -13.59 1.43
C GLY A 166 -0.26 -14.13 1.82
N PHE A 167 -0.08 -15.45 1.74
CA PHE A 167 1.20 -16.12 2.01
C PHE A 167 2.38 -15.53 1.21
N LEU A 168 2.15 -15.24 -0.07
CA LEU A 168 3.18 -14.61 -0.92
C LEU A 168 3.47 -13.16 -0.49
N ASP A 169 2.43 -12.36 -0.22
CA ASP A 169 2.60 -10.98 0.26
C ASP A 169 3.41 -10.97 1.58
N TYR A 170 3.21 -11.96 2.47
CA TYR A 170 3.98 -12.14 3.71
C TYR A 170 5.47 -12.39 3.46
N ILE A 171 5.80 -13.32 2.55
CA ILE A 171 7.21 -13.59 2.21
C ILE A 171 7.86 -12.38 1.52
N ALA A 172 7.13 -11.63 0.69
CA ALA A 172 7.62 -10.40 0.07
C ALA A 172 7.55 -9.16 0.98
N MET A 173 7.21 -9.32 2.27
CA MET A 173 7.06 -8.24 3.25
C MET A 173 6.07 -7.11 2.84
N ASP A 174 5.14 -7.39 1.92
CA ASP A 174 4.13 -6.45 1.38
C ASP A 174 2.89 -6.41 2.30
N MET A 175 3.08 -5.92 3.53
CA MET A 175 2.10 -5.95 4.63
C MET A 175 1.19 -4.73 4.71
N TYR A 176 1.62 -3.60 4.17
CA TYR A 176 0.91 -2.32 4.28
C TYR A 176 0.72 -1.70 2.90
N SER A 177 -0.26 -0.81 2.75
CA SER A 177 -0.63 -0.33 1.41
C SER A 177 0.36 0.67 0.83
N PHE A 178 1.06 1.46 1.67
CA PHE A 178 1.96 2.52 1.22
C PHE A 178 3.44 2.19 1.44
N PRO A 179 4.31 2.32 0.41
CA PRO A 179 4.00 2.47 -1.00
C PRO A 179 3.63 1.10 -1.64
N ALA A 180 3.05 1.11 -2.84
CA ALA A 180 2.71 -0.12 -3.53
C ALA A 180 3.97 -0.84 -4.07
N ALA A 181 4.41 -1.89 -3.36
CA ALA A 181 5.63 -2.65 -3.68
C ALA A 181 5.67 -3.17 -5.12
N HIS A 182 4.55 -3.74 -5.58
CA HIS A 182 4.40 -4.28 -6.92
C HIS A 182 4.56 -3.21 -8.02
N ALA A 183 4.12 -1.98 -7.76
CA ALA A 183 4.22 -0.86 -8.69
C ALA A 183 5.66 -0.31 -8.76
N SER A 184 6.32 -0.17 -7.60
CA SER A 184 7.74 0.20 -7.50
C SER A 184 8.63 -0.78 -8.26
N ARG A 185 8.49 -2.07 -7.97
CA ARG A 185 9.28 -3.12 -8.59
C ARG A 185 9.10 -3.20 -10.09
N ALA A 186 7.85 -3.14 -10.58
CA ALA A 186 7.60 -3.24 -12.01
C ALA A 186 8.18 -2.05 -12.79
N VAL A 187 8.13 -0.81 -12.24
CA VAL A 187 8.80 0.35 -12.86
C VAL A 187 10.31 0.23 -12.82
N MET A 188 10.88 -0.14 -11.66
CA MET A 188 12.32 -0.33 -11.49
C MET A 188 12.85 -1.38 -12.49
N VAL A 189 12.24 -2.56 -12.53
CA VAL A 189 12.63 -3.66 -13.42
C VAL A 189 12.43 -3.29 -14.89
N SER A 190 11.29 -2.71 -15.28
CA SER A 190 11.09 -2.27 -16.67
C SER A 190 12.16 -1.26 -17.09
N LYS A 191 12.43 -0.23 -16.27
CA LYS A 191 13.45 0.79 -16.59
C LYS A 191 14.85 0.17 -16.70
N PHE A 192 15.19 -0.76 -15.79
CA PHE A 192 16.44 -1.52 -15.83
C PHE A 192 16.61 -2.31 -17.13
N LEU A 193 15.62 -3.14 -17.49
CA LEU A 193 15.66 -3.96 -18.70
C LEU A 193 15.69 -3.08 -19.97
N LEU A 194 14.99 -1.94 -19.98
CA LEU A 194 14.97 -1.01 -21.12
C LEU A 194 16.30 -0.29 -21.38
N ASN A 195 17.11 -0.10 -20.33
CA ASN A 195 18.40 0.59 -20.38
C ASN A 195 19.55 -0.37 -20.69
N HIS A 196 19.59 -1.53 -20.01
CA HIS A 196 20.74 -2.46 -20.06
C HIS A 196 20.58 -3.63 -21.04
N LEU A 197 19.41 -3.81 -21.68
CA LEU A 197 19.20 -4.83 -22.71
C LEU A 197 18.73 -4.21 -24.03
N VAL A 198 19.23 -4.75 -25.14
CA VAL A 198 18.86 -4.32 -26.50
C VAL A 198 17.51 -4.95 -26.90
N LEU A 199 16.42 -4.33 -26.43
CA LEU A 199 15.05 -4.77 -26.76
C LEU A 199 14.54 -4.14 -28.06
N ALA A 200 13.86 -4.96 -28.87
CA ALA A 200 13.05 -4.50 -30.00
C ALA A 200 11.91 -3.58 -29.54
N VAL A 201 11.53 -2.61 -30.39
CA VAL A 201 10.52 -1.57 -30.06
C VAL A 201 9.20 -2.15 -29.47
N PRO A 202 8.60 -3.24 -29.99
CA PRO A 202 7.38 -3.80 -29.42
C PRO A 202 7.55 -4.28 -27.97
N LEU A 203 8.71 -4.88 -27.64
CA LEU A 203 9.02 -5.33 -26.27
C LEU A 203 9.19 -4.15 -25.32
N ARG A 204 9.73 -3.01 -25.81
CA ARG A 204 9.85 -1.79 -25.01
C ARG A 204 8.48 -1.24 -24.61
N ILE A 205 7.54 -1.20 -25.55
CA ILE A 205 6.15 -0.80 -25.31
C ILE A 205 5.48 -1.78 -24.32
N LEU A 206 5.70 -3.08 -24.50
CA LEU A 206 5.13 -4.11 -23.62
C LEU A 206 5.61 -3.98 -22.16
N LEU A 207 6.88 -3.62 -21.92
CA LEU A 207 7.41 -3.40 -20.57
C LEU A 207 6.79 -2.18 -19.87
N TYR A 208 6.56 -1.07 -20.59
CA TYR A 208 5.86 0.08 -20.03
C TYR A 208 4.39 -0.25 -19.72
N LEU A 209 3.71 -0.92 -20.65
CA LEU A 209 2.33 -1.36 -20.47
C LEU A 209 2.21 -2.35 -19.30
N TRP A 210 3.12 -3.31 -19.19
CA TRP A 210 3.17 -4.26 -18.07
C TRP A 210 3.34 -3.55 -16.73
N ALA A 211 4.30 -2.63 -16.59
CA ALA A 211 4.51 -1.90 -15.35
C ALA A 211 3.27 -1.08 -14.93
N PHE A 212 2.63 -0.41 -15.88
CA PHE A 212 1.37 0.30 -15.65
C PHE A 212 0.24 -0.64 -15.22
N LEU A 213 0.04 -1.76 -15.94
CA LEU A 213 -0.99 -2.75 -15.66
C LEU A 213 -0.78 -3.44 -14.31
N VAL A 214 0.47 -3.74 -13.91
CA VAL A 214 0.79 -4.27 -12.57
C VAL A 214 0.39 -3.26 -11.50
N GLY A 215 0.66 -1.97 -11.67
CA GLY A 215 0.18 -0.93 -10.74
C GLY A 215 -1.35 -0.87 -10.66
N VAL A 216 -2.04 -0.85 -11.80
CA VAL A 216 -3.51 -0.86 -11.86
C VAL A 216 -4.10 -2.11 -11.21
N SER A 217 -3.48 -3.29 -11.36
CA SER A 217 -3.94 -4.56 -10.77
C SER A 217 -4.12 -4.46 -9.25
N ARG A 218 -3.26 -3.70 -8.57
CA ARG A 218 -3.28 -3.52 -7.11
C ARG A 218 -4.47 -2.68 -6.62
N VAL A 219 -4.95 -1.75 -7.45
CA VAL A 219 -6.17 -0.97 -7.20
C VAL A 219 -7.40 -1.83 -7.52
N LEU A 220 -7.41 -2.57 -8.64
CA LEU A 220 -8.52 -3.45 -9.03
C LEU A 220 -8.80 -4.56 -8.02
N LEU A 221 -7.75 -5.12 -7.40
CA LEU A 221 -7.84 -6.09 -6.30
C LEU A 221 -8.17 -5.44 -4.95
N GLY A 222 -8.22 -4.11 -4.87
CA GLY A 222 -8.56 -3.37 -3.65
C GLY A 222 -7.49 -3.40 -2.54
N LYS A 223 -6.23 -3.75 -2.87
CA LYS A 223 -5.14 -3.83 -1.90
C LYS A 223 -4.45 -2.50 -1.64
N HIS A 224 -4.40 -1.60 -2.63
CA HIS A 224 -3.70 -0.31 -2.54
C HIS A 224 -4.58 0.83 -3.05
N HIS A 225 -4.33 2.03 -2.54
CA HIS A 225 -4.92 3.26 -3.07
C HIS A 225 -4.21 3.71 -4.35
N ILE A 226 -4.83 4.61 -5.12
CA ILE A 226 -4.22 5.16 -6.35
C ILE A 226 -2.99 6.01 -6.00
N SER A 227 -3.06 6.76 -4.89
CA SER A 227 -1.90 7.46 -4.32
C SER A 227 -0.74 6.52 -3.96
N ASP A 228 -1.02 5.36 -3.37
CA ASP A 228 0.01 4.35 -3.03
C ASP A 228 0.73 3.83 -4.28
N VAL A 229 -0.01 3.65 -5.38
CA VAL A 229 0.52 3.19 -6.69
C VAL A 229 1.34 4.29 -7.37
N GLY A 230 0.88 5.54 -7.34
CA GLY A 230 1.66 6.68 -7.85
C GLY A 230 2.98 6.87 -7.11
N CYS A 231 2.97 6.79 -5.78
CA CYS A 231 4.19 6.80 -4.97
C CYS A 231 5.07 5.58 -5.22
N GLY A 232 4.48 4.40 -5.45
CA GLY A 232 5.19 3.21 -5.90
C GLY A 232 5.96 3.45 -7.21
N PHE A 233 5.29 3.96 -8.26
CA PHE A 233 5.95 4.27 -9.54
C PHE A 233 7.10 5.27 -9.40
N ALA A 234 6.92 6.34 -8.62
CA ALA A 234 7.97 7.33 -8.36
C ALA A 234 9.18 6.71 -7.62
N LEU A 235 8.92 5.86 -6.63
CA LEU A 235 9.95 5.16 -5.87
C LEU A 235 10.72 4.14 -6.74
N GLY A 236 10.03 3.43 -7.63
CA GLY A 236 10.67 2.50 -8.58
C GLY A 236 11.61 3.21 -9.56
N PHE A 237 11.23 4.40 -10.04
CA PHE A 237 12.11 5.24 -10.86
C PHE A 237 13.35 5.69 -10.08
N LEU A 238 13.18 6.07 -8.80
CA LEU A 238 14.26 6.46 -7.91
C LEU A 238 15.22 5.30 -7.61
N HIS A 239 14.72 4.08 -7.38
CA HIS A 239 15.56 2.90 -7.16
C HIS A 239 16.47 2.60 -8.35
N PHE A 240 15.90 2.62 -9.57
CA PHE A 240 16.72 2.46 -10.77
C PHE A 240 17.80 3.54 -10.85
N SER A 241 17.44 4.82 -10.67
CA SER A 241 18.42 5.91 -10.81
C SER A 241 19.45 5.95 -9.68
N LEU A 242 19.13 5.42 -8.49
CA LEU A 242 20.12 5.21 -7.43
C LEU A 242 21.11 4.11 -7.84
N VAL A 243 20.63 2.96 -8.34
CA VAL A 243 21.50 1.84 -8.79
C VAL A 243 22.35 2.25 -9.99
N GLU A 244 21.81 3.02 -10.93
CA GLU A 244 22.56 3.60 -12.05
C GLU A 244 23.67 4.55 -11.57
N SER A 245 23.46 5.29 -10.47
CA SER A 245 24.48 6.18 -9.88
C SER A 245 25.55 5.48 -9.04
N VAL A 246 25.29 4.26 -8.55
CA VAL A 246 26.23 3.43 -7.78
C VAL A 246 26.58 2.12 -8.50
N TRP A 247 26.52 2.14 -9.84
CA TRP A 247 26.67 0.95 -10.67
C TRP A 247 27.95 0.18 -10.37
N LEU A 248 27.82 -1.10 -10.03
CA LEU A 248 28.94 -1.97 -9.73
C LEU A 248 29.57 -2.44 -11.04
N ASP A 249 30.86 -2.18 -11.20
CA ASP A 249 31.65 -2.62 -12.34
C ASP A 249 31.91 -4.14 -12.30
N SER A 250 32.31 -4.69 -13.45
CA SER A 250 32.67 -6.12 -13.57
C SER A 250 33.67 -6.61 -12.53
N ALA A 251 34.70 -5.84 -12.12
CA ALA A 251 35.69 -6.32 -11.16
C ALA A 251 35.12 -6.41 -9.73
N THR A 252 34.34 -5.41 -9.31
CA THR A 252 33.58 -5.49 -8.05
C THR A 252 32.59 -6.64 -8.07
N CYS A 253 31.88 -6.86 -9.18
CA CYS A 253 30.96 -7.99 -9.35
C CYS A 253 31.67 -9.35 -9.23
N GLN A 254 32.84 -9.55 -9.85
CA GLN A 254 33.63 -10.79 -9.69
C GLN A 254 34.10 -10.99 -8.23
N THR A 255 34.45 -9.91 -7.55
CA THR A 255 34.86 -9.98 -6.13
C THR A 255 33.69 -10.43 -5.25
N LEU A 256 32.48 -9.89 -5.46
CA LEU A 256 31.28 -10.31 -4.75
C LEU A 256 30.89 -11.77 -5.05
N LEU A 257 30.99 -12.19 -6.31
CA LEU A 257 30.71 -13.57 -6.72
C LEU A 257 31.71 -14.57 -6.12
N SER A 258 33.00 -14.27 -6.16
CA SER A 258 34.02 -15.16 -5.58
C SER A 258 33.85 -15.35 -4.07
N ILE A 259 33.53 -14.28 -3.33
CA ILE A 259 33.16 -14.35 -1.90
C ILE A 259 31.93 -15.23 -1.70
N GLY A 260 30.91 -15.11 -2.56
CA GLY A 260 29.70 -15.95 -2.52
C GLY A 260 29.94 -17.43 -2.83
N THR A 261 31.00 -17.78 -3.57
CA THR A 261 31.38 -19.17 -3.88
C THR A 261 32.38 -19.80 -2.90
N LEU A 262 32.84 -19.05 -1.89
CA LEU A 262 33.80 -19.52 -0.88
C LEU A 262 33.13 -20.13 0.37
N TRP A 263 31.82 -20.37 0.32
CA TRP A 263 30.97 -20.98 1.35
C TRP A 263 30.11 -22.11 0.78
#